data_AF-A0A848UF89-F1
#
_entry.id   AF-A0A848UF89-F1
#
_cell.length_a   1.000
_cell.length_b   1.000
_cell.length_c   1.000
_cell.angle_alpha   90.00
_cell.angle_beta   90.00
_cell.angle_gamma   90.00
#
_symmetry.space_group_name_H-M   'P 1'
#
loop_
_entity.id
_entity.type
_entity.pdbx_description
1 polymer ?
#
loop_
_entity_poly.entity_id
_entity_poly.type
_entity_poly.pdbx_seq_one_letter_code
_entity_poly.pdbx_strand_id
1 'polypeptide(L)'
;MLHPIIHMRGDVIDRRRCPVCDTIVLQRYRPGRARIYCTNACRQRAYRWRRRHGIRTCVERTGPAERATSFGVHHALRDQRDSAAAALSDHRRRHLTACGTFARPARFGRFTHNDFLPRQLWACKTCSDLVGAPDDPKVPEVPPVPHPLDRLRRQAESLTEPPAEPRAESPP
;
A
#
# COMPACT_ATOMS: atom_id res chain seq x y z
N MET A 1 31.30 -6.04 15.66
CA MET A 1 31.29 -6.60 14.29
C MET A 1 29.97 -7.34 14.09
N LEU A 2 29.08 -6.82 13.24
CA LEU A 2 27.82 -7.50 12.91
C LEU A 2 28.11 -8.52 11.81
N HIS A 3 28.00 -9.81 12.11
CA HIS A 3 28.11 -10.86 11.09
C HIS A 3 26.97 -10.70 10.08
N PRO A 4 27.25 -10.76 8.76
CA PRO A 4 26.18 -10.73 7.77
C PRO A 4 25.29 -11.95 7.94
N ILE A 5 24.01 -11.74 8.28
CA ILE A 5 23.02 -12.81 8.29
C ILE A 5 22.77 -13.20 6.82
N ILE A 6 23.33 -14.33 6.40
CA ILE A 6 23.08 -14.91 5.08
C ILE A 6 21.75 -15.67 5.16
N HIS A 7 20.72 -15.12 4.51
CA HIS A 7 19.42 -15.82 4.40
C HIS A 7 19.47 -16.83 3.25
N MET A 8 19.10 -18.07 3.53
CA MET A 8 18.95 -19.13 2.53
C MET A 8 17.56 -19.08 1.89
N ARG A 9 17.45 -19.62 0.67
CA ARG A 9 16.17 -19.65 -0.07
C ARG A 9 15.15 -20.48 0.73
N GLY A 10 14.06 -19.85 1.14
CA GLY A 10 13.01 -20.49 1.94
C GLY A 10 12.94 -20.01 3.39
N ASP A 11 14.01 -19.39 3.91
CA ASP A 11 14.03 -18.83 5.26
C ASP A 11 12.94 -17.80 5.46
N VAL A 12 12.23 -17.85 6.58
CA VAL A 12 11.28 -16.81 6.94
C VAL A 12 12.06 -15.60 7.44
N ILE A 13 12.08 -14.54 6.64
CA ILE A 13 12.82 -13.30 6.91
C ILE A 13 11.94 -12.20 7.51
N ASP A 14 10.63 -12.34 7.38
CA ASP A 14 9.68 -11.39 7.96
C ASP A 14 8.29 -12.01 8.14
N ARG A 15 7.50 -11.42 9.05
CA ARG A 15 6.08 -11.76 9.27
C ARG A 15 5.27 -10.47 9.15
N ARG A 16 4.39 -10.38 8.16
CA ARG A 16 3.55 -9.19 7.95
C ARG A 16 2.09 -9.53 7.74
N ARG A 17 1.19 -8.61 8.06
CA ARG A 17 -0.24 -8.74 7.72
C ARG A 17 -0.47 -8.39 6.25
N CYS A 18 -1.36 -9.13 5.60
CA CYS A 18 -1.79 -8.79 4.24
C CYS A 18 -2.66 -7.53 4.30
N PRO A 19 -2.37 -6.47 3.53
CA PRO A 19 -3.12 -5.22 3.64
C PRO A 19 -4.57 -5.29 3.13
N VAL A 20 -5.02 -6.43 2.63
CA VAL A 20 -6.35 -6.60 2.01
C VAL A 20 -7.28 -7.46 2.86
N CYS A 21 -6.75 -8.49 3.51
CA CYS A 21 -7.52 -9.47 4.28
C CYS A 21 -6.94 -9.71 5.67
N ASP A 22 -5.90 -8.96 6.04
CA ASP A 22 -5.23 -8.99 7.33
C ASP A 22 -4.55 -10.32 7.73
N THR A 23 -4.63 -11.35 6.89
CA THR A 23 -3.97 -12.64 7.11
C THR A 23 -2.44 -12.49 7.22
N ILE A 24 -1.83 -13.21 8.15
CA ILE A 24 -0.38 -13.25 8.32
C ILE A 24 0.29 -13.88 7.10
N VAL A 25 1.19 -13.14 6.47
CA VAL A 25 2.04 -13.54 5.35
C VAL A 25 3.45 -13.75 5.88
N LEU A 26 3.91 -15.00 5.80
CA LEU A 26 5.31 -15.34 6.03
C LEU A 26 6.12 -14.93 4.80
N GLN A 27 6.95 -13.90 4.94
CA GLN A 27 7.89 -13.54 3.90
C GLN A 27 9.05 -14.52 3.93
N ARG A 28 9.09 -15.44 2.97
CA ARG A 28 10.25 -16.29 2.74
C ARG A 28 11.26 -15.57 1.86
N TYR A 29 12.55 -15.70 2.15
CA TYR A 29 13.62 -15.15 1.33
C TYR A 29 13.51 -15.73 -0.09
N ARG A 30 13.40 -14.81 -1.05
CA ARG A 30 13.55 -15.09 -2.48
C ARG A 30 14.32 -13.93 -3.09
N PRO A 31 15.26 -14.20 -4.01
CA PRO A 31 15.89 -13.13 -4.78
C PRO A 31 14.79 -12.35 -5.54
N GLY A 32 14.85 -11.03 -5.47
CA GLY A 32 13.88 -10.13 -6.11
C GLY A 32 12.88 -9.47 -5.15
N ARG A 33 11.68 -9.16 -5.66
CA ARG A 33 10.68 -8.35 -4.95
C ARG A 33 9.96 -9.17 -3.88
N ALA A 34 9.79 -8.56 -2.71
CA ALA A 34 9.07 -9.15 -1.60
C ALA A 34 7.57 -9.33 -1.92
N ARG A 35 6.99 -10.45 -1.49
CA ARG A 35 5.56 -10.74 -1.71
C ARG A 35 4.67 -9.97 -0.73
N ILE A 36 4.08 -8.87 -1.18
CA ILE A 36 3.24 -7.98 -0.37
C ILE A 36 1.92 -8.64 0.08
N TYR A 37 1.30 -9.42 -0.81
CA TYR A 37 -0.05 -9.98 -0.60
C TYR A 37 -0.02 -11.48 -0.30
N CYS A 38 -0.96 -11.95 0.52
CA CYS A 38 -1.09 -13.38 0.80
C CYS A 38 -1.38 -14.19 -0.47
N THR A 39 -2.19 -13.65 -1.41
CA THR A 39 -2.64 -14.33 -2.64
C THR A 39 -2.71 -13.39 -3.84
N ASN A 40 -2.79 -13.97 -5.05
CA ASN A 40 -3.06 -13.18 -6.26
C ASN A 40 -4.45 -12.53 -6.20
N ALA A 41 -5.46 -13.20 -5.61
CA ALA A 41 -6.77 -12.62 -5.39
C ALA A 41 -6.69 -11.33 -4.57
N CYS A 42 -5.91 -11.31 -3.48
CA CYS A 42 -5.68 -10.09 -2.70
C CYS A 42 -4.95 -9.01 -3.50
N ARG A 43 -3.92 -9.38 -4.28
CA ARG A 43 -3.23 -8.45 -5.18
C ARG A 43 -4.22 -7.77 -6.15
N GLN A 44 -5.10 -8.56 -6.77
CA GLN A 44 -6.09 -8.06 -7.71
C GLN A 44 -7.16 -7.20 -7.03
N ARG A 45 -7.61 -7.56 -5.82
CA ARG A 45 -8.52 -6.73 -5.02
C ARG A 45 -7.89 -5.37 -4.67
N ALA A 46 -6.63 -5.35 -4.25
CA ALA A 46 -5.90 -4.10 -4.00
C ALA A 46 -5.79 -3.25 -5.27
N TYR A 47 -5.49 -3.86 -6.41
CA TYR A 47 -5.46 -3.16 -7.70
C TYR A 47 -6.81 -2.55 -8.07
N ARG A 48 -7.91 -3.30 -7.96
CA ARG A 48 -9.27 -2.80 -8.23
C ARG A 48 -9.67 -1.67 -7.28
N TRP A 49 -9.33 -1.79 -6.00
CA TRP A 49 -9.60 -0.74 -5.01
C TRP A 49 -8.86 0.56 -5.36
N ARG A 50 -7.56 0.47 -5.66
CA ARG A 50 -6.75 1.61 -6.11
C ARG A 50 -7.34 2.31 -7.32
N ARG A 51 -7.65 1.54 -8.36
CA ARG A 51 -8.22 2.05 -9.61
C ARG A 51 -9.52 2.82 -9.35
N ARG A 52 -10.36 2.33 -8.44
CA ARG A 52 -11.62 2.98 -8.07
C ARG A 52 -11.44 4.27 -7.28
N HIS A 53 -10.44 4.35 -6.40
CA HIS A 53 -10.21 5.51 -5.56
C HIS A 53 -9.29 6.55 -6.22
N GLY A 54 -8.97 6.38 -7.51
CA GLY A 54 -7.99 7.22 -8.19
C GLY A 54 -6.60 7.15 -7.56
N ILE A 55 -6.34 6.15 -6.71
CA ILE A 55 -5.03 5.97 -6.07
C ILE A 55 -4.12 5.35 -7.12
N ARG A 56 -3.36 6.23 -7.75
CA ARG A 56 -2.34 5.84 -8.70
C ARG A 56 -1.14 5.29 -7.91
N THR A 57 -0.47 4.27 -8.45
CA THR A 57 0.91 3.98 -8.05
C THR A 57 1.86 5.11 -8.46
N CYS A 58 1.38 5.97 -9.34
CA CYS A 58 1.96 7.21 -9.80
C CYS A 58 1.65 8.30 -8.79
N VAL A 59 2.66 9.08 -8.46
CA VAL A 59 2.48 10.37 -7.79
C VAL A 59 2.44 11.33 -8.99
N GLU A 60 1.31 11.97 -9.37
CA GLU A 60 0.52 12.79 -8.46
C GLU A 60 -0.76 13.55 -8.98
N ARG A 61 -1.38 14.42 -8.12
CA ARG A 61 -2.21 15.61 -8.47
C ARG A 61 -1.85 16.98 -7.75
N THR A 62 -0.93 17.09 -6.76
CA THR A 62 -0.64 18.29 -5.87
C THR A 62 0.80 18.57 -5.19
N GLY A 63 2.00 18.20 -5.68
CA GLY A 63 3.19 17.75 -4.85
C GLY A 63 3.98 16.41 -5.17
N PRO A 64 5.25 16.43 -5.64
CA PRO A 64 6.02 15.25 -6.10
C PRO A 64 6.11 14.05 -5.12
N ALA A 65 6.38 12.84 -5.65
CA ALA A 65 6.54 11.63 -4.83
C ALA A 65 7.65 11.78 -3.80
N GLU A 66 7.43 11.34 -2.57
CA GLU A 66 8.54 11.20 -1.63
C GLU A 66 9.54 10.15 -2.12
N ARG A 67 10.81 10.36 -1.81
CA ARG A 67 11.95 9.52 -2.17
C ARG A 67 12.27 8.57 -1.04
N ALA A 68 12.65 7.35 -1.42
CA ALA A 68 13.28 6.39 -0.53
C ALA A 68 14.49 5.76 -1.20
N THR A 69 15.46 5.30 -0.41
CA THR A 69 16.71 4.72 -0.93
C THR A 69 16.87 3.27 -0.49
N SER A 70 17.28 2.42 -1.42
CA SER A 70 17.63 1.02 -1.15
C SER A 70 18.78 0.62 -2.08
N PHE A 71 19.87 0.11 -1.51
CA PHE A 71 21.07 -0.32 -2.26
C PHE A 71 21.61 0.75 -3.24
N GLY A 72 21.62 2.03 -2.82
CA GLY A 72 22.08 3.15 -3.66
C GLY A 72 21.10 3.57 -4.76
N VAL A 73 19.95 2.90 -4.90
CA VAL A 73 18.91 3.24 -5.87
C VAL A 73 17.82 4.06 -5.19
N HIS A 74 17.42 5.15 -5.84
CA HIS A 74 16.30 6.00 -5.45
C HIS A 74 14.99 5.40 -5.95
N HIS A 75 13.99 5.36 -5.09
CA HIS A 75 12.65 4.87 -5.37
C HIS A 75 11.63 5.92 -4.98
N ALA A 76 10.51 5.98 -5.71
CA ALA A 76 9.33 6.67 -5.25
C ALA A 76 8.66 5.88 -4.12
N LEU A 77 8.44 6.52 -2.98
CA LEU A 77 7.52 6.01 -1.97
C LEU A 77 6.12 5.91 -2.56
N ARG A 78 5.41 4.90 -2.09
CA ARG A 78 4.03 4.67 -2.47
C ARG A 78 3.13 5.67 -1.73
N ASP A 79 2.10 6.16 -2.40
CA ASP A 79 1.13 7.11 -1.84
C ASP A 79 0.57 6.60 -0.50
N GLN A 80 0.62 7.43 0.54
CA GLN A 80 0.16 7.08 1.89
C GLN A 80 -1.36 6.83 1.94
N ARG A 81 -2.14 7.33 0.97
CA ARG A 81 -3.57 7.02 0.84
C ARG A 81 -3.81 5.57 0.42
N ASP A 82 -2.81 4.89 -0.14
CA ASP A 82 -2.90 3.45 -0.38
C ASP A 82 -2.89 2.72 0.96
N SER A 83 -4.02 2.11 1.33
CA SER A 83 -4.15 1.31 2.54
C SER A 83 -3.08 0.22 2.64
N ALA A 84 -2.57 -0.27 1.51
CA ALA A 84 -1.45 -1.18 1.50
C ALA A 84 -0.09 -0.52 1.77
N ALA A 85 0.11 0.74 1.42
CA ALA A 85 1.33 1.47 1.75
C ALA A 85 1.35 1.89 3.21
N ALA A 86 0.26 2.46 3.70
CA ALA A 86 0.14 2.97 5.07
C ALA A 86 0.39 1.89 6.13
N ALA A 87 -0.12 0.67 5.90
CA ALA A 87 -0.02 -0.42 6.85
C ALA A 87 1.32 -1.19 6.79
N LEU A 88 2.19 -0.93 5.79
CA LEU A 88 3.37 -1.76 5.53
C LEU A 88 4.67 -1.00 5.74
N SER A 89 5.19 -1.11 6.96
CA SER A 89 6.62 -0.95 7.25
C SER A 89 7.21 -2.29 7.68
N ASP A 90 8.48 -2.53 7.37
CA ASP A 90 9.19 -3.69 7.90
C ASP A 90 9.87 -3.38 9.25
N HIS A 91 10.41 -4.40 9.92
CA HIS A 91 11.11 -4.25 11.19
C HIS A 91 12.32 -3.28 11.12
N ARG A 92 12.82 -2.96 9.92
CA ARG A 92 13.93 -2.02 9.68
C ARG A 92 13.42 -0.61 9.36
N ARG A 93 12.12 -0.34 9.55
CA ARG A 93 11.44 0.91 9.23
C ARG A 93 11.61 1.30 7.76
N ARG A 94 11.66 0.32 6.86
CA ARG A 94 11.58 0.55 5.41
C ARG A 94 10.11 0.58 5.01
N HIS A 95 9.81 1.43 4.03
CA HIS A 95 8.47 1.67 3.53
C HIS A 95 8.31 1.10 2.14
N LEU A 96 7.08 0.77 1.79
CA LEU A 96 6.76 0.23 0.48
C LEU A 96 6.89 1.31 -0.60
N THR A 97 7.64 1.02 -1.66
CA THR A 97 7.80 1.90 -2.81
C THR A 97 6.78 1.61 -3.89
N ALA A 98 6.63 2.52 -4.87
CA ALA A 98 5.76 2.34 -6.03
C ALA A 98 6.04 1.03 -6.79
N CYS A 99 7.32 0.66 -6.94
CA CYS A 99 7.72 -0.59 -7.57
C CYS A 99 7.55 -1.83 -6.67
N GLY A 100 7.15 -1.66 -5.41
CA GLY A 100 6.89 -2.77 -4.48
C GLY A 100 8.14 -3.27 -3.73
N THR A 101 9.23 -2.51 -3.75
CA THR A 101 10.43 -2.77 -2.93
C THR A 101 10.28 -2.07 -1.57
N PHE A 102 10.93 -2.58 -0.54
CA PHE A 102 11.07 -1.88 0.73
C PHE A 102 12.35 -1.03 0.73
N ALA A 103 12.20 0.28 0.93
CA ALA A 103 13.30 1.24 0.94
C ALA A 103 13.19 2.18 2.14
N ARG A 104 14.30 2.77 2.59
CA ARG A 104 14.27 3.74 3.69
C ARG A 104 13.81 5.10 3.17
N PRO A 105 12.75 5.72 3.73
CA PRO A 105 12.40 7.09 3.39
C PRO A 105 13.60 8.03 3.50
N ALA A 106 13.73 8.95 2.54
CA ALA A 106 14.66 10.05 2.67
C ALA A 106 14.31 10.85 3.93
N ARG A 107 15.33 11.22 4.71
CA ARG A 107 15.14 12.09 5.89
C ARG A 107 15.43 13.52 5.48
N PHE A 108 14.68 14.44 6.06
CA PHE A 108 14.97 15.87 5.98
C PHE A 108 16.40 16.15 6.44
N GLY A 109 17.15 16.83 5.58
CA GLY A 109 18.46 17.39 5.86
C GLY A 109 18.58 18.73 5.15
N ARG A 110 19.49 19.60 5.61
CA ARG A 110 19.64 20.97 5.07
C ARG A 110 19.91 21.05 3.57
N PHE A 111 20.38 19.97 2.93
CA PHE A 111 20.81 19.94 1.53
C PHE A 111 20.18 18.83 0.69
N THR A 112 19.14 18.14 1.20
CA THR A 112 18.54 17.00 0.51
C THR A 112 17.04 17.21 0.33
N HIS A 113 16.58 17.30 -0.92
CA HIS A 113 15.16 17.23 -1.24
C HIS A 113 14.61 15.83 -0.95
N ASN A 114 13.34 15.76 -0.57
CA ASN A 114 12.64 14.50 -0.35
C ASN A 114 11.94 14.01 -1.61
N ASP A 115 12.00 14.76 -2.70
CA ASP A 115 11.28 14.43 -3.92
C ASP A 115 11.99 13.34 -4.71
N PHE A 116 11.23 12.39 -5.22
CA PHE A 116 11.72 11.42 -6.18
C PHE A 116 11.70 12.05 -7.57
N LEU A 117 12.89 12.10 -8.19
CA LEU A 117 13.09 12.69 -9.50
C LEU A 117 13.26 11.57 -10.54
N PRO A 118 12.25 11.31 -11.40
CA PRO A 118 12.20 10.12 -12.27
C PRO A 118 13.33 10.05 -13.32
N ARG A 119 14.01 11.16 -13.61
CA ARG A 119 15.08 11.25 -14.63
C ARG A 119 16.50 11.31 -14.05
N GLN A 120 16.68 11.03 -12.76
CA GLN A 120 18.02 10.96 -12.18
C GLN A 120 18.72 9.63 -12.47
N LEU A 121 20.06 9.65 -12.55
CA LEU A 121 20.89 8.46 -12.81
C LEU A 121 20.66 7.31 -11.82
N TRP A 122 20.34 7.64 -10.57
CA TRP A 122 20.08 6.66 -9.51
C TRP A 122 18.59 6.33 -9.35
N ALA A 123 17.71 6.85 -10.22
CA ALA A 123 16.28 6.56 -10.13
C ALA A 123 15.97 5.12 -10.59
N CYS A 124 15.20 4.39 -9.79
CA CYS A 124 14.70 3.08 -10.18
C CYS A 124 13.82 3.22 -11.42
N LYS A 125 14.22 2.60 -12.54
CA LYS A 125 13.48 2.63 -13.81
C LYS A 125 11.99 2.36 -13.65
N THR A 126 11.60 1.30 -12.92
CA THR A 126 10.17 1.02 -12.68
C THR A 126 9.47 2.13 -11.90
N CYS A 127 10.13 2.75 -10.92
CA CYS A 127 9.52 3.89 -10.22
C CYS A 127 9.41 5.10 -11.17
N SER A 128 10.40 5.33 -12.03
CA SER A 128 10.36 6.40 -13.04
C SER A 128 9.24 6.18 -14.07
N ASP A 129 9.05 4.94 -14.54
CA ASP A 129 7.97 4.59 -15.47
C ASP A 129 6.59 4.74 -14.81
N LEU A 130 6.51 4.52 -13.49
CA LEU A 130 5.27 4.67 -12.72
C LEU A 130 5.01 6.12 -12.28
N VAL A 131 6.04 6.94 -12.04
CA VAL A 131 5.90 8.32 -11.56
C VAL A 131 6.02 9.28 -12.75
N GLY A 132 4.94 10.01 -13.04
CA GLY A 132 4.90 10.97 -14.15
C GLY A 132 4.57 10.36 -15.52
N ALA A 133 4.06 9.12 -15.59
CA ALA A 133 3.41 8.63 -16.80
C ALA A 133 2.24 9.58 -17.16
N PRO A 134 2.15 10.08 -18.41
CA PRO A 134 1.06 10.96 -18.82
C PRO A 134 -0.29 10.28 -18.58
N ASP A 135 -1.30 11.09 -18.25
CA ASP A 135 -2.66 10.62 -17.98
C ASP A 135 -3.12 9.64 -19.06
N ASP A 136 -3.55 8.45 -18.64
CA ASP A 136 -4.46 7.64 -19.45
C ASP A 136 -5.79 8.43 -19.49
N PRO A 137 -6.22 8.95 -20.66
CA PRO A 137 -7.39 9.83 -20.71
C PRO A 137 -8.66 9.06 -20.33
N LYS A 138 -9.39 9.61 -19.34
CA LYS A 138 -10.75 9.22 -18.89
C LYS A 138 -10.87 7.82 -18.26
N VAL A 139 -10.57 7.72 -16.97
CA VAL A 139 -11.33 6.77 -16.13
C VAL A 139 -12.64 7.47 -15.75
N PRO A 140 -13.82 6.98 -16.18
CA PRO A 140 -15.08 7.54 -15.71
C PRO A 140 -15.12 7.51 -14.18
N GLU A 141 -15.66 8.56 -13.58
CA GLU A 141 -15.81 8.70 -12.14
C GLU A 141 -16.70 7.55 -11.64
N VAL A 142 -16.07 6.49 -11.11
CA VAL A 142 -16.80 5.35 -10.57
C VAL A 142 -17.23 5.75 -9.16
N PRO A 143 -18.53 5.65 -8.80
CA PRO A 143 -18.97 5.95 -7.45
C PRO A 143 -18.19 5.12 -6.42
N PRO A 144 -17.87 5.67 -5.24
CA PRO A 144 -17.04 5.01 -4.25
C PRO A 144 -17.73 3.70 -3.83
N VAL A 145 -17.04 2.57 -4.02
CA VAL A 145 -17.48 1.30 -3.45
C VAL A 145 -17.02 1.29 -1.99
N PRO A 146 -17.93 1.03 -1.04
CA PRO A 146 -17.62 1.09 0.37
C PRO A 146 -16.38 0.26 0.72
N HIS A 147 -15.52 0.81 1.57
CA HIS A 147 -14.31 0.18 2.06
C HIS A 147 -14.67 -1.16 2.74
N PRO A 148 -13.82 -2.19 2.71
CA PRO A 148 -14.10 -3.45 3.43
C PRO A 148 -14.40 -3.24 4.92
N LEU A 149 -13.78 -2.24 5.55
CA LEU A 149 -14.08 -1.85 6.93
C LEU A 149 -15.44 -1.15 7.08
N ASP A 150 -15.94 -0.45 6.05
CA ASP A 150 -17.28 0.15 6.09
C ASP A 150 -18.35 -0.93 6.14
N ARG A 151 -18.11 -2.08 5.49
CA ARG A 151 -19.02 -3.24 5.59
C ARG A 151 -19.01 -3.82 7.00
N LEU A 152 -17.83 -3.97 7.62
CA LEU A 152 -17.71 -4.47 8.99
C LEU A 152 -18.35 -3.50 9.99
N ARG A 153 -18.18 -2.20 9.77
CA ARG A 153 -18.79 -1.15 10.59
C ARG A 153 -20.31 -1.16 10.49
N ARG A 154 -20.88 -1.25 9.29
CA ARG A 154 -22.34 -1.40 9.11
C ARG A 154 -22.89 -2.68 9.73
N GLN A 155 -22.14 -3.77 9.66
CA GLN A 155 -22.53 -5.03 10.34
C GLN A 155 -22.51 -4.86 11.86
N ALA A 156 -21.50 -4.21 12.42
CA ALA A 156 -21.46 -3.91 13.85
C ALA A 156 -22.61 -2.97 14.26
N GLU A 157 -22.91 -1.95 13.47
CA GLU A 157 -24.02 -1.01 13.69
C GLU A 157 -25.39 -1.73 13.66
N SER A 158 -25.59 -2.68 12.74
CA SER A 158 -26.83 -3.48 12.66
C SER A 158 -27.04 -4.45 13.82
N LEU A 159 -25.97 -4.79 14.57
CA LEU A 159 -26.07 -5.65 15.76
C LEU A 159 -26.38 -4.85 17.03
N THR A 160 -26.22 -3.52 16.98
CA THR A 160 -26.53 -2.60 18.09
C THR A 160 -27.91 -1.96 17.99
N GLU A 161 -28.63 -2.16 16.89
CA GLU A 161 -30.02 -1.71 16.81
C GLU A 161 -30.89 -2.55 17.77
N PRO A 162 -31.55 -1.93 18.77
CA PRO A 162 -32.45 -2.65 19.65
C PRO A 162 -33.62 -3.21 18.81
N PRO A 163 -34.15 -4.39 19.17
CA PRO A 163 -35.28 -4.98 18.47
C PRO A 163 -36.43 -3.98 18.45
N ALA A 164 -37.04 -3.80 17.28
CA ALA A 164 -38.19 -2.90 17.11
C ALA A 164 -39.28 -3.29 18.12
N GLU A 165 -39.71 -2.33 18.95
CA GLU A 165 -40.78 -2.56 19.90
C GLU A 165 -42.04 -3.02 19.14
N PRO A 166 -42.73 -4.08 19.62
CA PRO A 166 -43.92 -4.57 18.98
C PRO A 166 -44.96 -3.44 18.95
N ARG A 167 -45.40 -3.08 17.76
CA ARG A 167 -46.50 -2.12 17.59
C ARG A 167 -47.74 -2.73 18.23
N ALA A 168 -48.23 -2.08 19.29
CA ALA A 168 -49.50 -2.45 19.90
C ALA A 168 -50.60 -2.35 18.83
N GLU A 169 -51.16 -3.50 18.46
CA GLU A 169 -52.36 -3.57 17.65
C GLU A 169 -53.47 -2.83 18.40
N SER A 170 -53.99 -1.77 17.78
CA SER A 170 -55.13 -1.06 18.33
C SER A 170 -56.36 -1.97 18.26
N PRO A 171 -57.09 -2.18 19.37
CA PRO A 171 -58.29 -3.00 19.37
C PRO A 171 -59.40 -2.35 18.53
N PRO A 172 -60.31 -3.17 17.98
CA PRO A 172 -61.40 -2.75 17.10
C PRO A 172 -62.45 -1.89 17.81
#